data_AF-A0A6G0TDZ9-F1
#
_entry.id   AF-A0A6G0TDZ9-F1
#
_cell.length_a   1.000
_cell.length_b   1.000
_cell.length_c   1.000
_cell.angle_alpha   90.00
_cell.angle_beta   90.00
_cell.angle_gamma   90.00
#
_symmetry.space_group_name_H-M   'P 1'
#
loop_
_entity.id
_entity.type
_entity.pdbx_description
1 polymer ?
#
loop_
_entity_poly.entity_id
_entity_poly.type
_entity_poly.pdbx_seq_one_letter_code
_entity_poly.pdbx_strand_id
1 'polypeptide(L)'
;MGSDVERLEVENSHLFLNDEIINKYMDLITERSPNTVYAFNTFFYLALSDKGYSHVCRWTKKIDIFSKKKLFIPVHIEDHWCLVYVDLLQKSIQYYDSLRGRNFKCLKLILKYLMMEHVDKKGEEFHPSGWLLMNVKNCPQQLNSWDCGVFVCMFAEYLSRDAPLNFSQKNMRRFRKQILFEITKKKLRKPVLET
;
A
#
# COMPACT_ATOMS: atom_id res chain seq x y z
N MET A 1 16.71 29.56 -11.33
CA MET A 1 16.28 28.15 -11.49
C MET A 1 15.37 27.65 -10.36
N GLY A 2 14.93 28.50 -9.41
CA GLY A 2 14.01 28.09 -8.32
C GLY A 2 12.52 28.34 -8.58
N SER A 3 12.15 29.03 -9.66
CA SER A 3 10.78 29.52 -9.87
C SER A 3 9.83 28.53 -10.54
N ASP A 4 10.31 27.73 -11.52
CA ASP A 4 9.42 26.90 -12.33
C ASP A 4 9.06 25.57 -11.67
N VAL A 5 9.97 25.05 -10.82
CA VAL A 5 9.71 23.86 -10.01
C VAL A 5 8.69 24.17 -8.91
N GLU A 6 8.82 25.32 -8.23
CA GLU A 6 7.83 25.74 -7.23
C GLU A 6 6.46 26.03 -7.85
N ARG A 7 6.41 26.54 -9.09
CA ARG A 7 5.16 26.82 -9.80
C ARG A 7 4.42 25.53 -10.21
N LEU A 8 5.15 24.56 -10.75
CA LEU A 8 4.62 23.22 -11.04
C LEU A 8 4.22 22.46 -9.76
N GLU A 9 4.93 22.68 -8.64
CA GLU A 9 4.57 22.10 -7.34
C GLU A 9 3.28 22.70 -6.72
N VAL A 10 2.99 23.99 -6.97
CA VAL A 10 1.74 24.63 -6.54
C VAL A 10 0.57 24.17 -7.38
N GLU A 11 0.74 24.11 -8.72
CA GLU A 11 -0.30 23.64 -9.65
C GLU A 11 -0.63 22.15 -9.47
N ASN A 12 0.36 21.31 -9.15
CA ASN A 12 0.16 19.86 -8.94
C ASN A 12 -0.18 19.46 -7.50
N SER A 13 -0.29 20.41 -6.57
CA SER A 13 -0.56 20.10 -5.15
C SER A 13 -1.95 19.52 -4.89
N HIS A 14 -2.88 19.74 -5.81
CA HIS A 14 -4.28 19.28 -5.76
C HIS A 14 -4.58 18.10 -6.70
N LEU A 15 -3.59 17.60 -7.44
CA LEU A 15 -3.79 16.45 -8.33
C LEU A 15 -3.74 15.13 -7.56
N PHE A 16 -4.60 14.20 -7.96
CA PHE A 16 -4.55 12.82 -7.49
C PHE A 16 -3.20 12.20 -7.86
N LEU A 17 -2.62 11.42 -6.94
CA LEU A 17 -1.56 10.51 -7.35
C LEU A 17 -2.17 9.41 -8.20
N ASN A 18 -1.66 9.22 -9.41
CA ASN A 18 -2.08 8.14 -10.28
C ASN A 18 -1.41 6.82 -9.89
N ASP A 19 -1.84 5.75 -10.56
CA ASP A 19 -1.32 4.40 -10.41
C ASP A 19 0.19 4.31 -10.66
N GLU A 20 0.72 5.03 -11.64
CA GLU A 20 2.16 5.01 -11.96
C GLU A 20 3.02 5.51 -10.79
N ILE A 21 2.62 6.61 -10.14
CA ILE A 21 3.34 7.16 -8.98
C ILE A 21 3.26 6.20 -7.80
N ILE A 22 2.08 5.65 -7.51
CA ILE A 22 1.88 4.73 -6.39
C ILE A 22 2.69 3.45 -6.62
N ASN A 23 2.64 2.86 -7.81
CA ASN A 23 3.41 1.66 -8.15
C ASN A 23 4.92 1.89 -7.98
N LYS A 24 5.46 2.99 -8.52
CA LYS A 24 6.88 3.34 -8.34
C LYS A 24 7.26 3.47 -6.87
N TYR A 25 6.40 4.05 -6.05
CA TYR A 25 6.68 4.19 -4.62
C TYR A 25 6.63 2.85 -3.87
N MET A 26 5.66 2.00 -4.20
CA MET A 26 5.54 0.64 -3.67
C MET A 26 6.74 -0.24 -4.05
N ASP A 27 7.29 -0.07 -5.26
CA ASP A 27 8.52 -0.71 -5.70
C ASP A 27 9.70 -0.28 -4.83
N LEU A 28 9.87 1.02 -4.56
CA LEU A 28 10.94 1.50 -3.67
C LEU A 28 10.86 0.92 -2.25
N ILE A 29 9.65 0.77 -1.71
CA ILE A 29 9.42 0.16 -0.39
C ILE A 29 9.85 -1.32 -0.42
N THR A 30 9.51 -2.04 -1.49
CA THR A 30 9.89 -3.44 -1.70
C THR A 30 11.41 -3.58 -1.88
N GLU A 31 12.03 -2.76 -2.72
CA GLU A 31 13.47 -2.76 -3.00
C GLU A 31 14.32 -2.46 -1.77
N ARG A 32 13.82 -1.62 -0.85
CA ARG A 32 14.50 -1.35 0.42
C ARG A 32 14.54 -2.59 1.33
N SER A 33 13.57 -3.50 1.23
CA SER A 33 13.43 -4.63 2.15
C SER A 33 12.93 -5.90 1.43
N PRO A 34 13.63 -6.38 0.38
CA PRO A 34 13.10 -7.35 -0.56
C PRO A 34 12.87 -8.73 0.06
N ASN A 35 13.54 -9.04 1.17
CA ASN A 35 13.40 -10.32 1.87
C ASN A 35 12.20 -10.34 2.83
N THR A 36 11.69 -9.19 3.25
CA THR A 36 10.66 -9.10 4.31
C THR A 36 9.39 -8.39 3.86
N VAL A 37 9.46 -7.57 2.81
CA VAL A 37 8.34 -6.77 2.31
C VAL A 37 8.09 -7.09 0.85
N TYR A 38 6.82 -7.15 0.47
CA TYR A 38 6.40 -7.15 -0.93
C TYR A 38 5.17 -6.28 -1.10
N ALA A 39 5.17 -5.43 -2.12
CA ALA A 39 4.00 -4.68 -2.52
C ALA A 39 3.48 -5.18 -3.87
N PHE A 40 2.18 -5.39 -3.96
CA PHE A 40 1.50 -5.64 -5.23
C PHE A 40 1.32 -4.33 -5.98
N ASN A 41 1.22 -4.40 -7.31
CA ASN A 41 0.83 -3.25 -8.10
C ASN A 41 -0.66 -2.91 -7.86
N THR A 42 -1.04 -1.69 -8.22
CA THR A 42 -2.38 -1.11 -8.04
C THR A 42 -3.49 -1.83 -8.80
N PHE A 43 -3.17 -2.62 -9.82
CA PHE A 43 -4.15 -3.35 -10.62
C PHE A 43 -4.50 -4.72 -10.03
N PHE A 44 -3.71 -5.23 -9.08
CA PHE A 44 -3.87 -6.58 -8.54
C PHE A 44 -5.26 -6.79 -7.93
N TYR A 45 -5.69 -5.90 -7.04
CA TYR A 45 -6.97 -6.06 -6.36
C TYR A 45 -8.15 -6.00 -7.35
N LEU A 46 -8.12 -5.05 -8.28
CA LEU A 46 -9.16 -4.91 -9.30
C LEU A 46 -9.27 -6.20 -10.12
N ALA A 47 -8.14 -6.69 -10.64
CA ALA A 47 -8.07 -7.93 -11.41
C ALA A 47 -8.57 -9.15 -10.62
N LEU A 48 -8.18 -9.27 -9.36
CA LEU A 48 -8.65 -10.34 -8.48
C LEU A 48 -10.16 -10.24 -8.21
N SER A 49 -10.68 -9.03 -7.99
CA SER A 49 -12.08 -8.80 -7.65
C SER A 49 -13.04 -8.98 -8.83
N ASP A 50 -12.59 -8.64 -10.04
CA ASP A 50 -13.37 -8.70 -11.27
C ASP A 50 -13.25 -10.09 -11.94
N LYS A 51 -12.03 -10.61 -12.07
CA LYS A 51 -11.73 -11.81 -12.88
C LYS A 51 -11.37 -13.04 -12.06
N GLY A 52 -11.17 -12.89 -10.75
CA GLY A 52 -10.87 -13.99 -9.84
C GLY A 52 -9.42 -14.49 -9.90
N TYR A 53 -9.15 -15.55 -9.12
CA TYR A 53 -7.80 -16.09 -8.88
C TYR A 53 -7.09 -16.56 -10.15
N SER A 54 -7.80 -17.22 -11.06
CA SER A 54 -7.22 -17.77 -12.30
C SER A 54 -6.55 -16.70 -13.16
N HIS A 55 -6.99 -15.44 -13.06
CA HIS A 55 -6.38 -14.31 -13.77
C HIS A 55 -5.09 -13.81 -13.10
N VAL A 56 -4.99 -13.91 -11.78
CA VAL A 56 -3.87 -13.34 -11.00
C VAL A 56 -2.87 -14.38 -10.49
N CYS A 57 -3.15 -15.67 -10.57
CA CYS A 57 -2.30 -16.76 -10.03
C CYS A 57 -0.87 -16.81 -10.60
N ARG A 58 -0.62 -16.16 -11.75
CA ARG A 58 0.72 -16.06 -12.36
C ARG A 58 1.49 -14.80 -11.97
N TRP A 59 0.86 -13.83 -11.29
CA TRP A 59 1.48 -12.53 -10.98
C TRP A 59 2.63 -12.67 -9.98
N THR A 60 2.54 -13.67 -9.11
CA THR A 60 3.53 -14.05 -8.10
C THR A 60 4.42 -15.22 -8.55
N LYS A 61 4.42 -15.61 -9.84
CA LYS A 61 5.18 -16.78 -10.33
C LYS A 61 6.69 -16.73 -9.99
N LYS A 62 7.28 -15.54 -9.91
CA LYS A 62 8.71 -15.33 -9.65
C LYS A 62 9.02 -14.96 -8.20
N ILE A 63 8.03 -14.96 -7.31
CA ILE A 63 8.20 -14.52 -5.93
C ILE A 63 7.37 -15.36 -4.97
N ASP A 64 8.03 -15.86 -3.93
CA ASP A 64 7.34 -16.49 -2.81
C ASP A 64 6.84 -15.43 -1.83
N ILE A 65 5.57 -15.06 -1.92
CA ILE A 65 4.98 -14.05 -1.02
C ILE A 65 4.87 -14.55 0.43
N PHE A 66 4.86 -15.87 0.66
CA PHE A 66 4.78 -16.45 2.01
C PHE A 66 6.14 -16.46 2.72
N SER A 67 7.23 -16.25 1.99
CA SER A 67 8.56 -15.97 2.58
C SER A 67 8.66 -14.57 3.19
N LYS A 68 7.70 -13.68 2.90
CA LYS A 68 7.70 -12.30 3.37
C LYS A 68 7.07 -12.20 4.75
N LYS A 69 7.27 -11.06 5.39
CA LYS A 69 6.61 -10.70 6.66
C LYS A 69 5.41 -9.81 6.42
N LYS A 70 5.52 -8.89 5.45
CA LYS A 70 4.56 -7.82 5.19
C LYS A 70 4.20 -7.76 3.73
N LEU A 71 2.90 -7.74 3.42
CA LEU A 71 2.40 -7.49 2.08
C LEU A 71 1.59 -6.21 2.04
N PHE A 72 1.80 -5.41 1.00
CA PHE A 72 1.06 -4.17 0.75
C PHE A 72 0.29 -4.27 -0.55
N ILE A 73 -1.00 -3.95 -0.53
CA ILE A 73 -1.87 -4.03 -1.70
C ILE A 73 -2.60 -2.68 -1.79
N PRO A 74 -2.16 -1.79 -2.69
CA PRO A 74 -2.93 -0.60 -3.03
C PRO A 74 -4.26 -1.01 -3.66
N VAL A 75 -5.34 -0.37 -3.24
CA VAL A 75 -6.70 -0.67 -3.67
C VAL A 75 -7.33 0.61 -4.19
N HIS A 76 -7.72 0.61 -5.47
CA HIS A 76 -8.50 1.68 -6.08
C HIS A 76 -9.97 1.29 -6.09
N ILE A 77 -10.84 2.11 -5.50
CA ILE A 77 -12.29 1.94 -5.53
C ILE A 77 -12.91 3.26 -5.94
N GLU A 78 -13.63 3.25 -7.06
CA GLU A 78 -14.16 4.47 -7.68
C GLU A 78 -13.01 5.48 -7.87
N ASP A 79 -13.05 6.64 -7.21
CA ASP A 79 -12.02 7.69 -7.28
C ASP A 79 -11.19 7.78 -5.98
N HIS A 80 -11.09 6.70 -5.21
CA HIS A 80 -10.44 6.69 -3.90
C HIS A 80 -9.38 5.59 -3.76
N TRP A 81 -8.22 5.98 -3.24
CA TRP A 81 -7.12 5.07 -2.93
C TRP A 81 -7.16 4.63 -1.46
N CYS A 82 -7.11 3.33 -1.24
CA CYS A 82 -6.98 2.68 0.06
C CYS A 82 -5.78 1.73 0.07
N LEU A 83 -5.41 1.25 1.25
CA LEU A 83 -4.33 0.28 1.41
C LEU A 83 -4.82 -0.94 2.19
N VAL A 84 -4.58 -2.13 1.65
CA VAL A 84 -4.59 -3.36 2.45
C VAL A 84 -3.16 -3.68 2.87
N TYR A 85 -2.98 -3.87 4.17
CA TYR A 85 -1.74 -4.35 4.78
C TYR A 85 -1.97 -5.76 5.33
N VAL A 86 -1.16 -6.72 4.87
CA VAL A 86 -1.12 -8.08 5.39
C VAL A 86 0.11 -8.24 6.26
N ASP A 87 -0.08 -8.59 7.53
CA ASP A 87 0.98 -9.04 8.43
C ASP A 87 0.92 -10.56 8.54
N LEU A 88 1.87 -11.24 7.88
CA LEU A 88 1.94 -12.70 7.87
C LEU A 88 2.39 -13.27 9.22
N LEU A 89 3.15 -12.50 10.01
CA LEU A 89 3.60 -12.93 11.34
C LEU A 89 2.48 -12.86 12.36
N GLN A 90 1.74 -11.74 12.37
CA GLN A 90 0.60 -11.53 13.27
C GLN A 90 -0.71 -12.11 12.74
N LYS A 91 -0.69 -12.74 11.56
CA LYS A 91 -1.87 -13.29 10.87
C LYS A 91 -3.00 -12.27 10.81
N SER A 92 -2.73 -11.09 10.26
CA SER A 92 -3.75 -10.04 10.15
C SER A 92 -3.82 -9.44 8.76
N ILE A 93 -5.03 -9.04 8.36
CA ILE A 93 -5.29 -8.27 7.13
C ILE A 93 -6.04 -7.01 7.55
N GLN A 94 -5.44 -5.87 7.28
CA GLN A 94 -5.83 -4.57 7.78
C GLN A 94 -6.17 -3.64 6.62
N TYR A 95 -7.34 -3.02 6.66
CA TYR A 95 -7.79 -2.03 5.69
C TYR A 95 -7.57 -0.63 6.25
N TYR A 96 -6.73 0.13 5.58
CA TYR A 96 -6.43 1.53 5.89
C TYR A 96 -7.13 2.43 4.87
N ASP A 97 -7.94 3.33 5.39
CA ASP A 97 -8.74 4.27 4.61
C ASP A 97 -8.70 5.65 5.29
N SER A 98 -8.15 6.63 4.58
CA SER A 98 -8.02 8.02 5.04
C SER A 98 -9.35 8.79 5.04
N LEU A 99 -10.44 8.20 4.56
CA LEU A 99 -11.83 8.69 4.63
C LEU A 99 -12.72 7.84 5.57
N ARG A 100 -12.13 6.98 6.41
CA ARG A 100 -12.84 6.12 7.39
C ARG A 100 -13.77 5.08 6.78
N GLY A 101 -13.60 4.75 5.51
CA GLY A 101 -14.36 3.68 4.87
C GLY A 101 -14.03 2.30 5.47
N ARG A 102 -14.91 1.36 5.19
CA ARG A 102 -14.80 -0.04 5.65
C ARG A 102 -15.03 -0.96 4.47
N ASN A 103 -14.19 -1.99 4.34
CA ASN A 103 -14.31 -2.93 3.26
C ASN A 103 -13.98 -4.38 3.67
N PHE A 104 -14.86 -4.99 4.46
CA PHE A 104 -14.72 -6.41 4.81
C PHE A 104 -14.80 -7.36 3.61
N LYS A 105 -15.46 -6.95 2.51
CA LYS A 105 -15.49 -7.72 1.27
C LYS A 105 -14.08 -7.84 0.68
N CYS A 106 -13.37 -6.72 0.59
CA CYS A 106 -11.96 -6.67 0.18
C CYS A 106 -11.09 -7.56 1.08
N LEU A 107 -11.19 -7.40 2.41
CA LEU A 107 -10.41 -8.19 3.37
C LEU A 107 -10.63 -9.71 3.23
N LYS A 108 -11.89 -10.13 3.11
CA LYS A 108 -12.23 -11.56 2.89
C LYS A 108 -11.72 -12.08 1.56
N LEU A 109 -11.75 -11.25 0.51
CA LEU A 109 -11.22 -11.62 -0.81
C LEU A 109 -9.70 -11.80 -0.77
N ILE A 110 -8.97 -10.92 -0.06
CA ILE A 110 -7.52 -11.08 0.12
C ILE A 110 -7.20 -12.34 0.92
N LEU A 111 -7.94 -12.64 2.00
CA LEU A 111 -7.75 -13.90 2.73
C LEU A 111 -7.97 -15.11 1.82
N LYS A 112 -9.04 -15.10 1.02
CA LYS A 112 -9.32 -16.17 0.05
C LYS A 112 -8.20 -16.29 -0.99
N TYR A 113 -7.65 -15.17 -1.47
CA TYR A 113 -6.48 -15.17 -2.36
C TYR A 113 -5.28 -15.86 -1.71
N LEU A 114 -4.91 -15.49 -0.48
CA LEU A 114 -3.80 -16.13 0.23
C LEU A 114 -4.02 -17.64 0.37
N MET A 115 -5.26 -18.08 0.62
CA MET A 115 -5.59 -19.51 0.70
C MET A 115 -5.32 -20.23 -0.63
N MET A 116 -5.84 -19.69 -1.73
CA MET A 116 -5.69 -20.29 -3.07
C MET A 116 -4.23 -20.26 -3.54
N GLU A 117 -3.53 -19.15 -3.30
CA GLU A 117 -2.13 -18.95 -3.64
C GLU A 117 -1.22 -19.91 -2.86
N HIS A 118 -1.50 -20.15 -1.57
CA HIS A 118 -0.71 -21.09 -0.78
C HIS A 118 -0.85 -22.52 -1.30
N VAL A 119 -2.07 -22.95 -1.59
CA VAL A 119 -2.31 -24.28 -2.17
C VAL A 119 -1.59 -24.43 -3.51
N ASP A 120 -1.68 -23.42 -4.39
CA ASP A 120 -1.06 -23.45 -5.72
C ASP A 120 0.48 -23.40 -5.68
N LYS A 121 1.08 -22.64 -4.75
CA LYS A 121 2.53 -22.44 -4.70
C LYS A 121 3.27 -23.35 -3.73
N LYS A 122 2.60 -23.82 -2.68
CA LYS A 122 3.17 -24.63 -1.60
C LYS A 122 2.64 -26.06 -1.59
N GLY A 123 1.51 -26.34 -2.27
CA GLY A 123 0.87 -27.65 -2.24
C GLY A 123 0.24 -28.00 -0.89
N GLU A 124 0.11 -27.02 0.00
CA GLU A 124 -0.35 -27.18 1.39
C GLU A 124 -1.58 -26.31 1.64
N GLU A 125 -2.50 -26.81 2.48
CA GLU A 125 -3.64 -26.00 2.91
C GLU A 125 -3.20 -24.82 3.77
N PHE A 126 -3.83 -23.67 3.52
CA PHE A 126 -3.68 -22.48 4.35
C PHE A 126 -4.93 -22.31 5.19
N HIS A 127 -4.81 -22.61 6.48
CA HIS A 127 -5.94 -22.51 7.39
C HIS A 127 -6.21 -21.05 7.78
N PRO A 128 -7.44 -20.54 7.59
CA PRO A 128 -7.80 -19.16 7.95
C PRO A 128 -7.93 -18.95 9.46
N SER A 129 -7.93 -20.03 10.26
CA SER A 129 -8.06 -19.97 11.72
C SER A 129 -6.96 -19.10 12.34
N GLY A 130 -7.38 -18.15 13.18
CA GLY A 130 -6.48 -17.19 13.84
C GLY A 130 -6.17 -15.94 13.01
N TRP A 131 -6.67 -15.83 11.77
CA TRP A 131 -6.51 -14.61 10.98
C TRP A 131 -7.49 -13.50 11.41
N LEU A 132 -6.96 -12.31 11.67
CA LEU A 132 -7.74 -11.12 12.05
C LEU A 132 -7.98 -10.21 10.84
N LEU A 133 -9.26 -9.96 10.53
CA LEU A 133 -9.67 -9.01 9.48
C LEU A 133 -10.13 -7.70 10.11
N MET A 134 -9.40 -6.61 9.87
CA MET A 134 -9.60 -5.35 10.58
C MET A 134 -9.76 -4.17 9.64
N ASN A 135 -10.76 -3.33 9.87
CA ASN A 135 -10.79 -1.97 9.31
C ASN A 135 -10.21 -1.03 10.35
N VAL A 136 -9.11 -0.36 10.02
CA VAL A 136 -8.34 0.43 10.98
C VAL A 136 -9.03 1.77 11.19
N LYS A 137 -9.50 2.02 12.42
CA LYS A 137 -10.23 3.25 12.77
C LYS A 137 -9.35 4.44 13.13
N ASN A 138 -8.16 4.16 13.67
CA ASN A 138 -7.28 5.17 14.27
C ASN A 138 -6.07 5.50 13.39
N CYS A 139 -6.22 5.43 12.06
CA CYS A 139 -5.19 5.92 11.14
C CYS A 139 -5.37 7.42 10.86
N PRO A 140 -4.29 8.13 10.46
CA PRO A 140 -4.39 9.50 9.96
C PRO A 140 -5.47 9.66 8.88
N GLN A 141 -6.25 10.73 8.98
CA GLN A 141 -7.39 11.00 8.10
C GLN A 141 -7.11 12.18 7.18
N GLN A 142 -7.56 12.08 5.93
CA GLN A 142 -7.52 13.19 4.99
C GLN A 142 -8.66 14.17 5.29
N LEU A 143 -8.45 15.45 4.99
CA LEU A 143 -9.44 16.52 5.14
C LEU A 143 -9.82 17.15 3.78
N ASN A 144 -9.40 16.52 2.68
CA ASN A 144 -9.71 16.93 1.31
C ASN A 144 -10.03 15.70 0.44
N SER A 145 -10.25 15.88 -0.86
CA SER A 145 -10.63 14.80 -1.78
C SER A 145 -9.49 14.23 -2.62
N TRP A 146 -8.28 14.79 -2.59
CA TRP A 146 -7.21 14.48 -3.56
C TRP A 146 -5.94 13.87 -2.96
N ASP A 147 -5.81 13.80 -1.63
CA ASP A 147 -4.60 13.29 -0.96
C ASP A 147 -4.61 11.78 -0.66
N CYS A 148 -5.69 11.05 -0.97
CA CYS A 148 -5.82 9.62 -0.66
C CYS A 148 -4.61 8.78 -1.12
N GLY A 149 -4.07 9.04 -2.32
CA GLY A 149 -2.87 8.38 -2.82
C GLY A 149 -1.61 8.69 -2.00
N VAL A 150 -1.48 9.92 -1.49
CA VAL A 150 -0.36 10.30 -0.59
C VAL A 150 -0.49 9.55 0.74
N PHE A 151 -1.70 9.48 1.30
CA PHE A 151 -1.96 8.69 2.52
C PHE A 151 -1.62 7.21 2.30
N VAL A 152 -1.99 6.61 1.17
CA VAL A 152 -1.63 5.21 0.85
C VAL A 152 -0.12 5.00 0.82
N CYS A 153 0.63 5.88 0.15
CA CYS A 153 2.09 5.82 0.13
C CYS A 153 2.68 5.91 1.55
N MET A 154 2.19 6.86 2.35
CA MET A 154 2.72 7.06 3.71
C MET A 154 2.30 5.96 4.69
N PHE A 155 1.09 5.40 4.58
CA PHE A 155 0.70 4.23 5.36
C PHE A 155 1.65 3.06 5.08
N ALA A 156 1.90 2.74 3.81
CA ALA A 156 2.82 1.66 3.44
C ALA A 156 4.25 1.94 3.93
N GLU A 157 4.73 3.18 3.78
CA GLU A 157 6.09 3.54 4.18
C GLU A 157 6.33 3.42 5.68
N TYR A 158 5.38 3.86 6.51
CA TYR A 158 5.48 3.76 7.96
C TYR A 158 5.30 2.32 8.44
N LEU A 159 4.26 1.62 7.95
CA LEU A 159 3.98 0.23 8.34
C LEU A 159 5.12 -0.71 7.93
N SER A 160 5.73 -0.49 6.76
CA SER A 160 6.87 -1.30 6.32
C SER A 160 8.09 -1.18 7.24
N ARG A 161 8.21 -0.09 8.01
CA ARG A 161 9.26 0.15 9.01
C ARG A 161 8.86 -0.16 10.46
N ASP A 162 7.65 -0.70 10.69
CA ASP A 162 7.09 -0.86 12.04
C ASP A 162 6.98 0.49 12.80
N ALA A 163 6.85 1.59 12.06
CA ALA A 163 6.77 2.92 12.63
C ALA A 163 5.31 3.30 12.93
N PRO A 164 5.05 4.04 14.03
CA PRO A 164 3.72 4.56 14.32
C PRO A 164 3.29 5.58 13.26
N LEU A 165 2.01 5.57 12.87
CA LEU A 165 1.44 6.53 11.91
C LEU A 165 1.26 7.93 12.52
N ASN A 166 2.36 8.58 12.89
CA ASN A 166 2.41 9.85 13.63
C ASN A 166 2.34 11.08 12.71
N PHE A 167 1.57 11.03 11.62
CA PHE A 167 1.42 12.14 10.70
C PHE A 167 -0.04 12.57 10.54
N SER A 168 -0.26 13.71 9.88
CA SER A 168 -1.60 14.26 9.65
C SER A 168 -1.70 14.93 8.28
N GLN A 169 -2.90 15.41 7.95
CA GLN A 169 -3.16 16.23 6.76
C GLN A 169 -2.16 17.39 6.58
N LYS A 170 -1.66 17.98 7.68
CA LYS A 170 -0.69 19.09 7.64
C LYS A 170 0.62 18.73 6.94
N ASN A 171 0.96 17.44 6.88
CA ASN A 171 2.20 16.95 6.30
C ASN A 171 2.10 16.65 4.79
N MET A 172 0.89 16.61 4.20
CA MET A 172 0.69 16.12 2.83
C MET A 172 1.45 16.91 1.77
N ARG A 173 1.53 18.25 1.91
CA ARG A 173 2.34 19.08 1.00
C ARG A 173 3.82 18.67 1.02
N ARG A 174 4.38 18.40 2.19
CA ARG A 174 5.77 17.92 2.33
C ARG A 174 5.92 16.52 1.74
N PHE A 175 4.98 15.62 2.04
CA PHE A 175 5.04 14.24 1.55
C PHE A 175 4.90 14.13 0.05
N ARG A 176 4.10 14.98 -0.61
CA ARG A 176 4.06 15.07 -2.08
C ARG A 176 5.44 15.36 -2.67
N LYS A 177 6.12 16.40 -2.16
CA LYS A 177 7.50 16.73 -2.58
C LYS A 177 8.47 15.59 -2.28
N GLN A 178 8.32 14.94 -1.13
CA GLN A 178 9.16 13.81 -0.73
C GLN A 178 8.99 12.62 -1.67
N ILE A 179 7.76 12.19 -1.95
CA ILE A 179 7.47 11.06 -2.84
C ILE A 179 8.07 11.32 -4.22
N LEU A 180 7.84 12.50 -4.79
CA LEU A 180 8.39 12.86 -6.09
C LEU A 180 9.92 12.79 -6.08
N PHE A 181 10.55 13.40 -5.07
CA PHE A 181 12.00 13.38 -4.91
C PHE A 181 12.56 11.96 -4.76
N GLU A 182 11.95 11.12 -3.94
CA GLU A 182 12.38 9.74 -3.67
C GLU A 182 12.24 8.86 -4.93
N ILE A 183 11.17 9.02 -5.71
CA ILE A 183 11.00 8.37 -7.01
C ILE A 183 12.07 8.83 -7.99
N THR A 184 12.30 10.15 -8.13
CA THR A 184 13.33 10.68 -9.03
C THR A 184 14.73 10.17 -8.66
N LYS A 185 15.02 10.04 -7.35
CA LYS A 185 16.31 9.52 -6.86
C LYS A 185 16.38 8.00 -6.78
N LYS A 186 15.28 7.30 -7.06
CA LYS A 186 15.12 5.85 -6.89
C LYS A 186 15.58 5.35 -5.52
N LYS A 187 15.28 6.12 -4.46
CA LYS A 187 15.76 5.84 -3.11
C LYS A 187 14.91 6.52 -2.05
N LEU A 188 14.35 5.72 -1.14
CA LEU A 188 13.67 6.23 0.05
C LEU A 188 14.66 6.91 0.99
N ARG A 189 14.25 8.04 1.57
CA ARG A 189 15.04 8.68 2.62
C ARG A 189 15.14 7.75 3.82
N LYS A 190 16.24 7.87 4.57
CA LYS A 190 16.32 7.25 5.90
C LYS A 190 15.21 7.86 6.76
N PRO A 191 14.58 7.06 7.65
CA PRO A 191 13.60 7.64 8.55
C PRO A 191 14.36 8.67 9.37
N VAL A 192 13.90 9.92 9.34
CA VAL A 192 14.32 10.87 10.36
C VAL A 192 13.76 10.26 11.63
N LEU A 193 14.64 9.75 12.50
CA LEU A 193 14.28 9.56 13.90
C LEU A 193 13.84 10.96 14.34
N GLU A 194 12.53 11.20 14.36
CA GLU A 194 11.99 12.46 14.85
C GLU A 194 12.40 12.51 16.32
N THR A 195 13.40 13.33 16.59
CA THR A 195 13.88 13.74 17.92
C THR A 195 12.74 14.30 18.74
#